data_AF-A0A8X6G0P5-F1
#
_entry.id   AF-A0A8X6G0P5-F1
#
_cell.length_a   1.000
_cell.length_b   1.000
_cell.length_c   1.000
_cell.angle_alpha   90.00
_cell.angle_beta   90.00
_cell.angle_gamma   90.00
#
_symmetry.space_group_name_H-M   'P 1'
#
loop_
_entity.id
_entity.type
_entity.pdbx_description
1 polymer ?
#
loop_
_entity_poly.entity_id
_entity_poly.type
_entity_poly.pdbx_seq_one_letter_code
_entity_poly.pdbx_strand_id
1 'polypeptide(L)'
;MTEPSSNRDIDRGTTGNETRARKYRQKTKERRGRDRRLVKSKGRRRKKIMNSITERRVIHQVKIDPKISAPKIAASTSNTLDRSVSAETVRSILRKAGYNGRVAR
;
A
#
# COMPACT_ATOMS: atom_id res chain seq x y z
N MET A 1 -16.43 -25.89 73.70
CA MET A 1 -16.12 -24.87 72.68
C MET A 1 -15.28 -25.56 71.62
N THR A 2 -15.79 -25.69 70.40
CA THR A 2 -15.17 -26.46 69.32
C THR A 2 -15.00 -25.51 68.13
N GLU A 3 -13.77 -25.25 67.71
CA GLU A 3 -13.46 -24.38 66.59
C GLU A 3 -13.85 -25.04 65.24
N PRO A 4 -14.37 -24.27 64.26
CA PRO A 4 -14.51 -24.76 62.90
C PRO A 4 -13.17 -24.61 62.15
N SER A 5 -12.49 -25.75 61.93
CA SER A 5 -11.29 -25.78 61.09
C SER A 5 -11.67 -25.61 59.61
N SER A 6 -11.11 -24.55 59.04
CA SER A 6 -11.17 -24.05 57.67
C SER A 6 -11.35 -25.09 56.55
N ASN A 7 -12.38 -24.88 55.73
CA ASN A 7 -12.39 -25.27 54.32
C ASN A 7 -11.23 -24.56 53.61
N ARG A 8 -10.16 -25.30 53.27
CA ARG A 8 -9.16 -24.82 52.32
C ARG A 8 -9.62 -25.22 50.92
N ASP A 9 -10.38 -24.31 50.30
CA ASP A 9 -10.59 -24.32 48.86
C ASP A 9 -9.21 -24.25 48.17
N ILE A 10 -8.86 -25.34 47.49
CA ILE A 10 -7.68 -25.40 46.64
C ILE A 10 -7.96 -24.49 45.43
N ASP A 11 -7.51 -23.23 45.53
CA ASP A 11 -7.45 -22.30 44.42
C ASP A 11 -6.52 -22.89 43.35
N ARG A 12 -7.10 -23.57 42.36
CA ARG A 12 -6.37 -24.09 41.20
C ARG A 12 -5.96 -22.91 40.34
N GLY A 13 -4.86 -22.27 40.71
CA GLY A 13 -4.17 -21.28 39.91
C GLY A 13 -3.91 -21.84 38.51
N THR A 14 -4.64 -21.31 37.52
CA THR A 14 -4.44 -21.63 36.10
C THR A 14 -2.98 -21.39 35.75
N THR A 15 -2.27 -22.46 35.42
CA THR A 15 -0.83 -22.46 35.12
C THR A 15 -0.52 -21.41 34.03
N GLY A 16 0.67 -20.78 34.07
CA GLY A 16 1.05 -19.67 33.18
C GLY A 16 0.93 -19.93 31.67
N ASN A 17 0.71 -21.17 31.24
CA ASN A 17 0.36 -21.53 29.86
C ASN A 17 -1.08 -21.19 29.48
N GLU A 18 -2.05 -21.32 30.40
CA GLU A 18 -3.45 -20.96 30.16
C GLU A 18 -3.64 -19.46 29.96
N THR A 19 -2.91 -18.65 30.73
CA THR A 19 -2.94 -17.18 30.61
C THR A 19 -2.33 -16.72 29.28
N ARG A 20 -1.27 -17.38 28.80
CA ARG A 20 -0.65 -17.12 27.50
C ARG A 20 -1.59 -17.51 26.35
N ALA A 21 -2.23 -18.68 26.43
CA ALA A 21 -3.22 -19.13 25.46
C ALA A 21 -4.48 -18.24 25.43
N ARG A 22 -4.93 -17.74 26.59
CA ARG A 22 -6.06 -16.81 26.71
C ARG A 22 -5.72 -15.44 26.11
N LYS A 23 -4.50 -14.92 26.34
CA LYS A 23 -3.99 -13.71 25.67
C LYS A 23 -3.93 -13.87 24.15
N TYR A 24 -3.47 -15.02 23.64
CA TYR A 24 -3.47 -15.29 22.19
C TYR A 24 -4.89 -15.37 21.59
N ARG A 25 -5.84 -15.97 22.32
CA ARG A 25 -7.25 -16.03 21.91
C ARG A 25 -7.93 -14.66 21.92
N GLN A 26 -7.64 -13.81 22.91
CA GLN A 26 -8.11 -12.41 22.92
C GLN A 26 -7.51 -11.62 21.76
N LYS A 27 -6.20 -11.69 21.55
CA LYS A 27 -5.49 -11.01 20.46
C LYS A 27 -6.01 -11.40 19.08
N THR A 28 -6.35 -12.68 18.86
CA THR A 28 -6.91 -13.16 17.58
C THR A 28 -8.37 -12.75 17.39
N LYS A 29 -9.19 -12.72 18.44
CA LYS A 29 -10.56 -12.17 18.40
C LYS A 29 -10.57 -10.66 18.12
N GLU A 30 -9.65 -9.90 18.71
CA GLU A 30 -9.47 -8.46 18.43
C GLU A 30 -8.97 -8.18 17.01
N ARG A 31 -8.12 -9.05 16.44
CA ARG A 31 -7.71 -8.96 15.03
C ARG A 31 -8.89 -9.24 14.10
N ARG A 32 -9.66 -10.31 14.34
CA ARG A 32 -10.86 -10.64 13.55
C ARG A 32 -11.96 -9.58 13.67
N GLY A 33 -12.12 -8.95 14.84
CA GLY A 33 -13.05 -7.84 15.05
C GLY A 33 -12.65 -6.55 14.34
N ARG A 34 -11.34 -6.31 14.16
CA ARG A 34 -10.80 -5.23 13.32
C ARG A 34 -10.96 -5.52 11.82
N ASP A 35 -10.72 -6.76 11.39
CA ASP A 35 -10.85 -7.16 9.98
C ASP A 35 -12.31 -7.15 9.49
N ARG A 36 -13.31 -7.30 10.37
CA ARG A 36 -14.72 -7.11 9.99
C ARG A 36 -15.13 -5.65 9.79
N ARG A 37 -14.29 -4.69 10.20
CA ARG A 37 -14.40 -3.25 9.89
C ARG A 37 -13.23 -2.82 9.00
N LEU A 38 -13.03 -3.49 7.87
CA LEU A 38 -12.09 -3.05 6.84
C LEU A 38 -12.62 -1.80 6.12
N VAL A 39 -12.60 -0.65 6.81
CA VAL A 39 -12.28 0.58 6.10
C VAL A 39 -10.85 0.37 5.64
N LYS A 40 -10.66 0.01 4.35
CA LYS A 40 -9.34 -0.14 3.75
C LYS A 40 -8.54 1.09 4.15
N SER A 41 -7.60 0.93 5.09
CA SER A 41 -6.71 2.02 5.45
C SER A 41 -6.02 2.41 4.15
N LYS A 42 -6.25 3.65 3.70
CA LYS A 42 -5.57 4.18 2.51
C LYS A 42 -4.09 4.18 2.87
N GLY A 43 -3.38 3.11 2.50
CA GLY A 43 -1.95 3.00 2.72
C GLY A 43 -1.24 4.26 2.22
N ARG A 44 -0.14 4.65 2.87
CA ARG A 44 0.58 5.90 2.62
C ARG A 44 1.02 5.97 1.15
N ARG A 45 0.20 6.56 0.28
CA ARG A 45 0.53 6.75 -1.14
C ARG A 45 1.45 7.94 -1.26
N ARG A 46 2.63 7.74 -1.86
CA ARG A 46 3.48 8.85 -2.30
C ARG A 46 2.68 9.71 -3.29
N LYS A 47 2.77 11.03 -3.12
CA LYS A 47 2.16 11.98 -4.06
C LYS A 47 2.77 11.75 -5.45
N LYS A 48 1.92 11.65 -6.47
CA LYS A 48 2.38 11.49 -7.85
C LYS A 48 3.01 12.80 -8.31
N ILE A 49 4.16 12.72 -8.98
CA ILE A 49 4.86 13.89 -9.52
C ILE A 49 4.04 14.51 -10.66
N MET A 50 3.46 13.66 -11.51
CA MET A 50 2.64 14.08 -12.65
C MET A 50 1.15 14.05 -12.34
N ASN A 51 0.45 15.06 -12.84
CA ASN A 51 -1.01 15.14 -12.86
C ASN A 51 -1.57 14.38 -14.08
N SER A 52 -2.85 14.04 -14.02
CA SER A 52 -3.57 13.36 -15.11
C SER A 52 -3.55 14.14 -16.43
N ILE A 53 -3.59 15.47 -16.37
CA ILE A 53 -3.52 16.35 -17.55
C ILE A 53 -2.16 16.19 -18.25
N THR A 54 -1.07 16.23 -17.49
CA THR A 54 0.28 16.03 -18.02
C THR A 54 0.51 14.63 -18.56
N GLU A 55 -0.04 13.60 -17.92
CA GLU A 55 0.00 12.24 -18.46
C GLU A 55 -0.71 12.15 -19.81
N ARG A 56 -1.87 12.80 -19.95
CA ARG A 56 -2.60 12.86 -21.22
C ARG A 56 -1.78 13.57 -22.30
N ARG A 57 -1.07 14.65 -21.95
CA ARG A 57 -0.18 15.37 -22.88
C ARG A 57 0.98 14.50 -23.37
N VAL A 58 1.61 13.73 -22.47
CA VAL A 58 2.66 12.76 -22.83
C VAL A 58 2.12 11.70 -23.80
N ILE A 59 0.95 11.14 -23.53
CA ILE A 59 0.31 10.14 -24.41
C ILE A 59 -0.02 10.78 -25.77
N HIS A 60 -0.53 12.01 -25.78
CA HIS A 60 -0.84 12.73 -27.01
C HIS A 60 0.39 12.98 -27.88
N GLN A 61 1.54 13.28 -27.27
CA GLN A 61 2.78 13.48 -28.00
C GLN A 61 3.24 12.20 -28.72
N VAL A 62 3.07 11.03 -28.09
CA VAL A 62 3.35 9.72 -28.72
C VAL A 62 2.32 9.36 -29.79
N LYS A 63 1.07 9.83 -29.66
CA LYS A 63 0.06 9.66 -30.72
C LYS A 63 0.39 10.46 -31.98
N ILE A 64 0.94 11.67 -31.83
CA ILE A 64 1.36 12.52 -32.95
C ILE A 64 2.65 11.97 -33.57
N ASP A 65 3.67 11.73 -32.75
CA ASP A 65 4.96 11.18 -33.17
C ASP A 65 5.26 9.91 -32.38
N PRO A 66 4.94 8.71 -32.92
CA PRO A 66 5.20 7.45 -32.24
C PRO A 66 6.70 7.12 -32.14
N LYS A 67 7.56 7.79 -32.90
CA LYS A 67 9.01 7.55 -32.90
C LYS A 67 9.73 8.40 -31.84
N ILE A 68 9.03 9.32 -31.17
CA ILE A 68 9.64 10.17 -30.15
C ILE A 68 10.14 9.35 -28.96
N SER A 69 11.41 9.54 -28.63
CA SER A 69 12.06 8.82 -27.53
C SER A 69 11.58 9.32 -26.16
N ALA A 70 11.41 8.43 -25.19
CA ALA A 70 11.03 8.79 -23.82
C ALA A 70 11.91 9.86 -23.14
N PRO A 71 13.25 9.91 -23.33
CA PRO A 71 14.08 10.99 -22.78
C PRO A 71 13.74 12.37 -23.33
N LYS A 72 13.44 12.48 -24.63
CA LYS A 72 13.02 13.75 -25.25
C LYS A 72 11.69 14.24 -24.66
N ILE A 73 10.73 13.33 -24.48
CA ILE A 73 9.47 13.66 -23.80
C ILE A 73 9.72 14.08 -22.35
N ALA A 74 10.61 13.39 -21.63
CA ALA A 74 10.91 13.72 -20.25
C ALA A 74 11.51 15.13 -20.12
N ALA A 75 12.40 15.52 -21.02
CA ALA A 75 12.97 16.87 -21.07
C ALA A 75 11.89 17.93 -21.35
N SER A 76 11.05 17.74 -22.37
CA SER A 76 9.96 18.69 -22.68
C SER A 76 8.96 18.82 -21.54
N THR A 77 8.63 17.69 -20.89
CA THR A 77 7.67 17.67 -19.78
C THR A 77 8.27 18.29 -18.52
N SER A 78 9.58 18.11 -18.28
CA SER A 78 10.27 18.72 -17.14
C SER A 78 10.29 20.24 -17.26
N ASN A 79 10.57 20.76 -18.46
CA ASN A 79 10.54 22.20 -18.75
C ASN A 79 9.13 22.79 -18.61
N THR A 80 8.08 22.02 -18.93
CA THR A 80 6.69 22.49 -18.81
C THR A 80 6.20 22.51 -17.35
N LEU A 81 6.76 21.64 -16.51
CA LEU A 81 6.31 21.43 -15.13
C LEU A 81 7.20 22.12 -14.08
N ASP A 82 8.30 22.74 -14.50
CA ASP A 82 9.40 23.23 -13.63
C ASP A 82 9.82 22.18 -12.58
N ARG A 83 9.80 20.90 -12.97
CA ARG A 83 10.08 19.76 -12.10
C ARG A 83 10.83 18.69 -12.88
N SER A 84 11.81 18.07 -12.22
CA SER A 84 12.53 16.93 -12.81
C SER A 84 11.59 15.74 -13.03
N VAL A 85 11.49 15.30 -14.29
CA VAL A 85 10.79 14.07 -14.69
C VAL A 85 11.80 13.07 -15.24
N SER A 86 11.86 11.88 -14.65
CA SER A 86 12.72 10.82 -15.18
C SER A 86 12.12 10.18 -16.43
N ALA A 87 12.99 9.74 -17.35
CA ALA A 87 12.56 8.98 -18.52
C ALA A 87 11.77 7.70 -18.14
N GLU A 88 12.08 7.08 -17.00
CA GLU A 88 11.38 5.90 -16.52
C GLU A 88 9.94 6.19 -16.08
N THR A 89 9.67 7.40 -15.57
CA THR A 89 8.32 7.85 -15.27
C THR A 89 7.47 7.92 -16.54
N VAL A 90 8.04 8.48 -17.61
CA VAL A 90 7.40 8.53 -18.93
C VAL A 90 7.14 7.11 -19.46
N ARG A 91 8.12 6.21 -19.42
CA ARG A 91 7.92 4.80 -19.84
C ARG A 91 6.86 4.08 -19.02
N SER A 92 6.77 4.34 -17.71
CA SER A 92 5.72 3.78 -16.85
C SER A 92 4.32 4.24 -17.28
N ILE A 93 4.16 5.52 -17.61
CA ILE A 93 2.90 6.08 -18.10
C ILE A 93 2.52 5.48 -19.45
N LEU A 94 3.47 5.39 -20.37
CA LEU A 94 3.27 4.81 -21.69
C LEU A 94 2.84 3.33 -21.61
N ARG A 95 3.50 2.53 -20.76
CA ARG A 95 3.11 1.14 -20.50
C ARG A 95 1.71 1.02 -19.90
N LYS A 96 1.34 1.89 -18.96
CA LYS A 96 -0.03 1.93 -18.41
C LYS A 96 -1.09 2.27 -19.46
N ALA A 97 -0.70 3.03 -20.48
CA ALA A 97 -1.55 3.38 -21.62
C ALA A 97 -1.48 2.37 -22.78
N GLY A 98 -0.74 1.26 -22.63
CA GLY A 98 -0.64 0.20 -23.64
C GLY A 98 0.48 0.37 -24.67
N TYR A 99 1.31 1.42 -24.58
CA TYR A 99 2.44 1.65 -25.47
C TYR A 99 3.67 0.86 -24.98
N ASN A 100 3.75 -0.41 -25.39
CA ASN A 100 4.75 -1.38 -24.90
C ASN A 100 6.09 -1.38 -25.65
N GLY A 101 6.39 -0.34 -26.44
CA GLY A 101 7.74 -0.09 -26.96
C GLY A 101 8.13 -0.84 -28.24
N ARG A 102 7.18 -1.36 -29.02
CA ARG A 102 7.44 -1.86 -30.38
C ARG A 102 6.79 -0.95 -31.41
N VAL A 103 7.61 -0.10 -32.03
CA VAL A 103 7.29 0.58 -33.28
C VAL A 103 8.21 -0.06 -34.32
N ALA A 104 7.65 -0.52 -35.45
CA ALA A 104 8.45 -1.03 -36.56
C ALA A 104 9.45 0.07 -37.00
N ARG A 105 10.71 -0.31 -37.16
CA ARG A 105 11.79 0.61 -37.56
C ARG A 105 11.84 0.75 -39.06
#